data_AF-A0A959LXE6-F1
#
_entry.id   AF-A0A959LXE6-F1
#
_cell.length_a   1.000
_cell.length_b   1.000
_cell.length_c   1.000
_cell.angle_alpha   90.00
_cell.angle_beta   90.00
_cell.angle_gamma   90.00
#
_symmetry.space_group_name_H-M   'P 1'
#
loop_
_entity.id
_entity.type
_entity.pdbx_description
1 polymer ?
#
loop_
_entity_poly.entity_id
_entity_poly.type
_entity_poly.pdbx_seq_one_letter_code
_entity_poly.pdbx_strand_id
1 'polypeptide(L)'
;MKLTVYEILNTHTSKGGECREKESEDSPPVGGVGCEASRGGSNEYFTPIDLLDYIYAVLHSPTYREKYKEFLKIDFPRVPYPKDKKKFWQLVDLGSQIRQLHLLETADKYITSYPNDGTNIVERKMTKNSIGYEQTGDGVGRVWINDEQYFDGVPEVAWEFYIGGYQPAQKWLKDRVGRELNFEDINHYQKIIVALTETDRLMKEVDKVGVE
;
A
#
# COMPACT_ATOMS: atom_id res chain seq x y z
N MET A 1 -32.81 -4.70 -12.82
CA MET A 1 -33.06 -5.76 -11.83
C MET A 1 -32.44 -7.04 -12.38
N LYS A 2 -31.17 -7.34 -12.05
CA LYS A 2 -30.48 -8.55 -12.50
C LYS A 2 -29.98 -9.28 -11.26
N LEU A 3 -30.36 -10.55 -11.22
CA LEU A 3 -30.36 -11.45 -10.07
C LEU A 3 -28.94 -11.80 -9.61
N THR A 4 -28.80 -11.95 -8.30
CA THR A 4 -27.58 -12.29 -7.56
C THR A 4 -27.24 -13.77 -7.68
N VAL A 5 -25.93 -14.07 -7.61
CA VAL A 5 -25.23 -15.35 -7.77
C VAL A 5 -25.68 -16.49 -6.81
N TYR A 6 -26.70 -16.26 -5.98
CA TYR A 6 -27.15 -17.19 -4.94
C TYR A 6 -28.02 -18.37 -5.44
N GLU A 7 -28.45 -18.39 -6.70
CA GLU A 7 -29.42 -19.39 -7.21
C GLU A 7 -28.78 -20.54 -8.00
N ILE A 8 -27.46 -20.58 -8.19
CA ILE A 8 -26.79 -21.64 -8.98
C ILE A 8 -26.35 -22.85 -8.13
N LEU A 9 -26.39 -22.75 -6.79
CA LEU A 9 -25.84 -23.80 -5.92
C LEU A 9 -26.83 -24.87 -5.42
N ASN A 10 -28.10 -24.88 -5.84
CA ASN A 10 -29.10 -25.81 -5.28
C ASN A 10 -29.99 -26.51 -6.30
N THR A 11 -29.39 -27.17 -7.29
CA THR A 11 -30.09 -28.20 -8.07
C THR A 11 -29.21 -29.43 -8.23
N HIS A 12 -29.47 -30.46 -7.41
CA HIS A 12 -29.56 -31.88 -7.77
C HIS A 12 -29.16 -32.79 -6.58
N THR A 13 -30.17 -33.18 -5.80
CA THR A 13 -30.18 -34.43 -5.04
C THR A 13 -30.94 -35.48 -5.85
N SER A 14 -30.27 -36.56 -6.29
CA SER A 14 -30.93 -37.87 -6.45
C SER A 14 -29.95 -39.02 -6.69
N LYS A 15 -30.10 -40.05 -5.86
CA LYS A 15 -29.82 -41.47 -6.03
C LYS A 15 -28.37 -41.95 -5.87
N GLY A 16 -28.20 -42.66 -4.75
CA GLY A 16 -27.01 -43.40 -4.39
C GLY A 16 -26.74 -44.61 -5.29
N GLY A 17 -25.44 -44.92 -5.36
CA GLY A 17 -24.87 -46.17 -5.80
C GLY A 17 -23.59 -46.37 -4.99
N GLU A 18 -23.54 -47.44 -4.21
CA GLU A 18 -22.37 -47.84 -3.42
C GLU A 18 -21.17 -48.06 -4.36
N CYS A 19 -20.07 -47.32 -4.12
CA CYS A 19 -18.78 -47.59 -4.74
C CYS A 19 -17.84 -48.12 -3.66
N ARG A 20 -17.57 -49.42 -3.80
CA ARG A 20 -16.71 -50.29 -3.02
C ARG A 20 -15.29 -49.71 -2.93
N GLU A 21 -14.77 -49.57 -1.71
CA GLU A 21 -13.38 -49.22 -1.46
C GLU A 21 -12.46 -50.27 -2.09
N LYS A 22 -11.55 -49.80 -2.96
CA LYS A 22 -10.30 -50.49 -3.26
C LYS A 22 -9.20 -49.55 -2.83
N GLU A 23 -8.59 -49.86 -1.70
CA GLU A 23 -7.30 -49.32 -1.31
C GLU A 23 -6.27 -49.70 -2.38
N SER A 24 -5.64 -48.70 -2.98
CA SER A 24 -4.36 -48.85 -3.65
C SER A 24 -3.42 -47.84 -3.03
N GLU A 25 -2.51 -48.36 -2.22
CA GLU A 25 -1.38 -47.68 -1.60
C GLU A 25 -0.48 -47.06 -2.68
N ASP A 26 -0.65 -45.76 -2.95
CA ASP A 26 0.48 -44.83 -3.19
C ASP A 26 -0.06 -43.39 -3.23
N SER A 27 -0.06 -42.70 -2.09
CA SER A 27 -0.30 -41.26 -2.03
C SER A 27 0.46 -40.68 -0.84
N PRO A 28 1.30 -39.65 -1.02
CA PRO A 28 1.98 -39.00 0.09
C PRO A 28 0.97 -38.26 0.99
N PRO A 29 1.28 -38.08 2.28
CA PRO A 29 0.29 -37.66 3.25
C PRO A 29 -0.19 -36.24 2.96
N VAL A 30 -1.50 -36.04 3.04
CA VAL A 30 -2.14 -34.72 3.04
C VAL A 30 -1.77 -34.02 4.36
N GLY A 31 -0.65 -33.32 4.35
CA GLY A 31 -0.27 -32.36 5.38
C GLY A 31 -1.06 -31.07 5.20
N GLY A 32 -1.62 -30.56 6.30
CA GLY A 32 -2.51 -29.41 6.34
C GLY A 32 -1.97 -28.19 5.57
N VAL A 33 -2.88 -27.50 4.88
CA VAL A 33 -2.58 -26.28 4.12
C VAL A 33 -2.30 -25.14 5.09
N GLY A 34 -1.05 -25.07 5.56
CA GLY A 34 -0.45 -23.82 6.00
C GLY A 34 -0.05 -23.03 4.76
N CYS A 35 -0.79 -21.96 4.44
CA CYS A 35 -0.40 -21.02 3.40
C CYS A 35 0.76 -20.15 3.89
N GLU A 36 1.98 -20.69 3.92
CA GLU A 36 3.17 -19.86 3.85
C GLU A 36 3.50 -19.64 2.38
N ALA A 37 3.14 -18.46 1.87
CA ALA A 37 3.44 -18.05 0.50
C ALA A 37 4.95 -17.80 0.35
N SER A 38 5.72 -18.87 0.15
CA SER A 38 7.10 -18.77 -0.28
C SER A 38 7.16 -18.24 -1.71
N ARG A 39 7.96 -17.20 -1.95
CA ARG A 39 8.16 -16.58 -3.27
C ARG A 39 8.63 -17.67 -4.26
N GLY A 40 7.91 -17.83 -5.37
CA GLY A 40 8.22 -18.82 -6.39
C GLY A 40 9.51 -18.47 -7.13
N GLY A 41 10.59 -19.19 -6.84
CA GLY A 41 11.93 -18.99 -7.40
C GLY A 41 12.17 -19.52 -8.81
N SER A 42 11.15 -19.70 -9.64
CA SER A 42 11.35 -20.01 -11.06
C SER A 42 10.55 -19.03 -11.91
N ASN A 43 11.23 -18.40 -12.85
CA ASN A 43 10.67 -17.41 -13.75
C ASN A 43 9.46 -17.95 -14.55
N GLU A 44 9.09 -19.23 -14.48
CA GLU A 44 8.01 -19.85 -15.25
C GLU A 44 6.62 -19.74 -14.64
N TYR A 45 6.49 -19.63 -13.32
CA TYR A 45 5.18 -19.59 -12.65
C TYR A 45 5.14 -18.45 -11.63
N PHE A 46 3.98 -17.83 -11.47
CA PHE A 46 3.75 -16.79 -10.48
C PHE A 46 2.87 -17.31 -9.34
N THR A 47 3.06 -16.77 -8.16
CA THR A 47 2.26 -17.07 -6.97
C THR A 47 1.13 -16.03 -6.80
N PRO A 48 0.10 -16.30 -5.98
CA PRO A 48 -0.94 -15.31 -5.71
C PRO A 48 -0.40 -13.97 -5.19
N ILE A 49 0.69 -14.00 -4.42
CA ILE A 49 1.32 -12.80 -3.88
C ILE A 49 2.02 -11.97 -4.97
N ASP A 50 2.59 -12.63 -5.99
CA ASP A 50 3.16 -11.97 -7.16
C ASP A 50 2.07 -11.29 -7.99
N LEU A 51 0.92 -11.96 -8.17
CA LEU A 51 -0.22 -11.36 -8.87
C LEU A 51 -0.75 -10.13 -8.13
N LEU A 52 -0.86 -10.21 -6.80
CA LEU A 52 -1.24 -9.06 -5.98
C LEU A 52 -0.25 -7.91 -6.16
N ASP A 53 1.04 -8.19 -6.13
CA ASP A 53 2.10 -7.19 -6.30
C ASP A 53 2.07 -6.55 -7.69
N TYR A 54 1.85 -7.34 -8.74
CA TYR A 54 1.64 -6.80 -10.08
C TYR A 54 0.44 -5.83 -10.15
N ILE A 55 -0.72 -6.25 -9.61
CA ILE A 55 -1.91 -5.40 -9.54
C ILE A 55 -1.59 -4.13 -8.75
N TYR A 56 -0.84 -4.26 -7.65
CA TYR A 56 -0.47 -3.14 -6.80
C TYR A 56 0.37 -2.11 -7.57
N ALA A 57 1.37 -2.55 -8.33
CA ALA A 57 2.17 -1.68 -9.18
C ALA A 57 1.32 -0.95 -10.22
N VAL A 58 0.47 -1.67 -10.97
CA VAL A 58 -0.40 -1.06 -12.00
C VAL A 58 -1.30 0.01 -11.39
N LEU A 59 -1.95 -0.29 -10.27
CA LEU A 59 -2.85 0.67 -9.61
C LEU A 59 -2.11 1.85 -9.00
N HIS A 60 -0.79 1.79 -8.85
CA HIS A 60 0.07 2.89 -8.40
C HIS A 60 0.74 3.65 -9.54
N SER A 61 0.62 3.23 -10.80
CA SER A 61 1.10 4.01 -11.95
C SER A 61 0.34 5.33 -12.10
N PRO A 62 1.00 6.50 -12.01
CA PRO A 62 0.39 7.80 -12.32
C PRO A 62 -0.20 7.84 -13.74
N THR A 63 0.53 7.32 -14.72
CA THR A 63 0.09 7.28 -16.12
C THR A 63 -1.20 6.46 -16.27
N TYR A 64 -1.32 5.31 -15.61
CA TYR A 64 -2.54 4.51 -15.60
C TYR A 64 -3.70 5.26 -14.93
N ARG A 65 -3.47 5.86 -13.76
CA ARG A 65 -4.49 6.60 -13.01
C ARG A 65 -5.06 7.76 -13.82
N GLU A 66 -4.22 8.49 -14.55
CA GLU A 66 -4.67 9.60 -15.38
C GLU A 66 -5.41 9.11 -16.64
N LYS A 67 -4.87 8.09 -17.32
CA LYS A 67 -5.49 7.51 -18.53
C LYS A 67 -6.89 6.95 -18.28
N TYR A 68 -7.12 6.33 -17.12
CA TYR A 68 -8.38 5.67 -16.77
C TYR A 68 -9.22 6.41 -15.73
N LYS A 69 -8.86 7.65 -15.38
CA LYS A 69 -9.45 8.46 -14.30
C LYS A 69 -10.97 8.48 -14.26
N GLU A 70 -11.61 8.69 -15.42
CA GLU A 70 -13.07 8.76 -15.50
C GLU A 70 -13.73 7.38 -15.29
N PHE A 71 -13.09 6.30 -15.74
CA PHE A 71 -13.57 4.94 -15.49
C PHE A 71 -13.40 4.53 -14.03
N LEU A 72 -12.27 4.90 -13.40
CA LEU A 72 -11.97 4.60 -12.00
C LEU A 72 -12.97 5.25 -11.02
N LYS A 73 -13.66 6.32 -11.43
CA LYS A 73 -14.72 6.97 -10.63
C LYS A 73 -16.05 6.24 -10.70
N ILE A 74 -16.29 5.46 -11.77
CA ILE A 74 -17.61 4.91 -12.10
C ILE A 74 -17.69 3.41 -11.79
N ASP A 75 -16.61 2.67 -12.03
CA ASP A 75 -16.60 1.20 -11.92
C ASP A 75 -15.23 0.69 -11.40
N PHE A 76 -15.14 -0.59 -11.10
CA PHE A 76 -13.91 -1.23 -10.63
C PHE A 76 -12.77 -1.12 -11.66
N PRO A 77 -11.51 -0.96 -11.17
CA PRO A 77 -10.35 -0.86 -12.05
C PRO A 77 -10.14 -2.13 -12.87
N ARG A 78 -9.80 -1.96 -14.15
CA ARG A 78 -9.47 -3.07 -15.06
C ARG A 78 -7.96 -3.14 -15.29
N VAL A 79 -7.32 -4.12 -14.66
CA VAL A 79 -5.87 -4.31 -14.77
C VAL A 79 -5.53 -4.95 -16.13
N PRO A 80 -4.59 -4.38 -16.92
CA PRO A 80 -4.18 -4.95 -18.19
C PRO A 80 -3.40 -6.24 -17.98
N TYR A 81 -3.53 -7.15 -18.95
CA TYR A 81 -2.74 -8.38 -18.94
C TYR A 81 -1.28 -8.06 -19.34
N PRO A 82 -0.28 -8.59 -18.62
CA PRO A 82 1.12 -8.33 -18.94
C PRO A 82 1.48 -8.94 -20.30
N LYS A 83 1.94 -8.11 -21.23
CA LYS A 83 2.36 -8.55 -22.58
C LYS A 83 3.78 -9.11 -22.62
N ASP A 84 4.61 -8.70 -21.68
CA ASP A 84 6.02 -9.07 -21.60
C ASP A 84 6.34 -9.62 -20.21
N LYS A 85 6.96 -10.80 -20.19
CA LYS A 85 7.30 -11.54 -18.98
C LYS A 85 8.34 -10.80 -18.12
N LYS A 86 9.31 -10.13 -18.75
CA LYS A 86 10.33 -9.37 -18.04
C LYS A 86 9.71 -8.14 -17.37
N LYS A 87 8.85 -7.40 -18.08
CA LYS A 87 8.10 -6.28 -17.52
C LYS A 87 7.19 -6.71 -16.38
N PHE A 88 6.51 -7.85 -16.51
CA PHE A 88 5.69 -8.41 -15.43
C PHE A 88 6.49 -8.52 -14.14
N TRP A 89 7.64 -9.20 -14.16
CA TRP A 89 8.45 -9.39 -12.95
C TRP A 89 9.05 -8.09 -12.43
N GLN A 90 9.40 -7.13 -13.29
CA GLN A 90 9.81 -5.80 -12.85
C GLN A 90 8.68 -5.06 -12.11
N LEU A 91 7.46 -5.16 -12.61
CA LEU A 91 6.28 -4.56 -11.96
C LEU A 91 5.92 -5.30 -10.66
N VAL A 92 6.05 -6.63 -10.62
CA VAL A 92 5.90 -7.41 -9.37
C VAL A 92 6.88 -6.93 -8.31
N ASP A 93 8.16 -6.77 -8.65
CA ASP A 93 9.17 -6.30 -7.69
C ASP A 93 8.84 -4.91 -7.15
N LEU A 94 8.54 -3.96 -8.04
CA LEU A 94 8.14 -2.60 -7.65
C LEU A 94 6.87 -2.60 -6.80
N GLY A 95 5.85 -3.38 -7.18
CA GLY A 95 4.61 -3.52 -6.42
C GLY A 95 4.83 -4.09 -5.03
N SER A 96 5.72 -5.07 -4.91
CA SER A 96 6.11 -5.66 -3.62
C SER A 96 6.78 -4.65 -2.71
N GLN A 97 7.63 -3.78 -3.26
CA GLN A 97 8.27 -2.70 -2.51
C GLN A 97 7.23 -1.69 -2.00
N ILE A 98 6.29 -1.24 -2.85
CA ILE A 98 5.23 -0.30 -2.43
C ILE A 98 4.35 -0.95 -1.35
N ARG A 99 3.97 -2.23 -1.50
CA ARG A 99 3.15 -2.94 -0.49
C ARG A 99 3.86 -2.99 0.86
N GLN A 100 5.13 -3.40 0.90
CA GLN A 100 5.92 -3.49 2.13
C GLN A 100 6.08 -2.11 2.80
N LEU A 101 6.26 -1.04 2.01
CA LEU A 101 6.29 0.33 2.52
C LEU A 101 4.96 0.73 3.16
N HIS A 102 3.83 0.38 2.54
CA HIS A 102 2.51 0.69 3.12
C HIS A 102 2.16 -0.14 4.36
N LEU A 103 2.83 -1.28 4.56
CA LEU A 103 2.82 -2.03 5.82
C LEU A 103 3.85 -1.51 6.85
N LEU A 104 4.65 -0.50 6.47
CA LEU A 104 5.73 0.09 7.26
C LEU A 104 6.83 -0.91 7.65
N GLU A 105 6.98 -2.00 6.89
CA GLU A 105 7.96 -3.07 7.15
C GLU A 105 9.39 -2.70 6.71
N THR A 106 9.52 -1.72 5.82
CA THR A 106 10.81 -1.33 5.20
C THR A 106 11.13 0.16 5.36
N ALA A 107 10.41 0.86 6.23
CA ALA A 107 10.49 2.33 6.41
C ALA A 107 11.38 2.78 7.57
N ASP A 108 12.31 1.93 8.05
CA ASP A 108 13.11 2.19 9.26
C ASP A 108 14.26 3.19 9.09
N LYS A 109 14.57 3.59 7.85
CA LYS A 109 15.59 4.61 7.56
C LYS A 109 14.96 5.99 7.50
N TYR A 110 14.91 6.66 8.65
CA TYR A 110 14.29 7.98 8.74
C TYR A 110 15.04 9.03 7.92
N ILE A 111 14.28 9.85 7.21
CA ILE A 111 14.76 11.01 6.44
C ILE A 111 14.48 12.33 7.16
N THR A 112 13.80 12.26 8.30
CA THR A 112 13.40 13.39 9.13
C THR A 112 14.08 13.33 10.49
N SER A 113 14.08 14.45 11.21
CA SER A 113 14.51 14.50 12.61
C SER A 113 13.43 15.15 13.49
N TYR A 114 13.51 14.92 14.79
CA TYR A 114 12.65 15.54 15.80
C TYR A 114 13.56 16.12 16.90
N PRO A 115 14.12 17.33 16.69
CA PRO A 115 15.30 17.77 17.42
C PRO A 115 15.02 18.40 18.80
N ASN A 116 13.78 18.83 19.05
CA ASN A 116 13.45 19.63 20.23
C ASN A 116 12.71 18.80 21.28
N ASP A 117 13.26 18.76 22.49
CA ASP A 117 12.57 18.26 23.68
C ASP A 117 11.44 19.22 24.08
N GLY A 118 10.42 18.70 24.75
CA GLY A 118 9.25 19.48 25.16
C GLY A 118 8.09 18.61 25.60
N THR A 119 6.88 19.15 25.55
CA THR A 119 5.67 18.47 26.00
C THR A 119 5.22 17.33 25.08
N ASN A 120 5.67 17.34 23.83
CA ASN A 120 5.20 16.45 22.74
C ASN A 120 3.69 16.52 22.50
N ILE A 121 3.02 17.56 22.99
CA ILE A 121 1.58 17.73 22.80
C ILE A 121 1.35 18.35 21.42
N VAL A 122 0.49 17.71 20.63
CA VAL A 122 0.05 18.26 19.34
C VAL A 122 -0.99 19.36 19.61
N GLU A 123 -0.56 20.61 19.61
CA GLU A 123 -1.42 21.77 19.88
C GLU A 123 -1.89 22.45 18.60
N ARG A 124 -1.07 22.36 17.54
CA ARG A 124 -1.32 23.07 16.30
C ARG A 124 -2.50 22.47 15.56
N LYS A 125 -3.59 23.24 15.44
CA LYS A 125 -4.76 22.86 14.67
C LYS A 125 -4.49 23.04 13.17
N MET A 126 -4.32 21.91 12.47
CA MET A 126 -4.21 21.89 11.01
C MET A 126 -5.53 22.34 10.38
N THR A 127 -5.52 23.52 9.76
CA THR A 127 -6.67 24.12 9.05
C THR A 127 -6.26 24.52 7.64
N LYS A 128 -7.23 24.89 6.79
CA LYS A 128 -6.94 25.36 5.42
C LYS A 128 -5.96 26.55 5.37
N ASN A 129 -5.91 27.36 6.42
CA ASN A 129 -5.07 28.56 6.49
C ASN A 129 -3.83 28.38 7.38
N SER A 130 -3.75 27.28 8.13
CA SER A 130 -2.60 26.92 8.95
C SER A 130 -2.33 25.45 8.72
N ILE A 131 -1.58 25.19 7.65
CA ILE A 131 -1.22 23.84 7.23
C ILE A 131 -0.07 23.28 8.07
N GLY A 132 0.48 24.01 9.05
CA GLY A 132 1.53 23.47 9.94
C GLY A 132 2.87 23.14 9.29
N TYR A 133 3.00 23.36 7.99
CA TYR A 133 4.22 23.16 7.23
C TYR A 133 4.91 24.50 6.98
N GLU A 134 6.19 24.58 7.29
CA GLU A 134 7.06 25.72 7.02
C GLU A 134 8.17 25.24 6.08
N GLN A 135 8.23 25.78 4.87
CA GLN A 135 9.30 25.46 3.93
C GLN A 135 10.63 26.03 4.41
N THR A 136 11.67 25.19 4.48
CA THR A 136 13.00 25.58 4.97
C THR A 136 14.11 25.38 3.94
N GLY A 137 13.80 24.71 2.82
CA GLY A 137 14.68 24.54 1.67
C GLY A 137 13.93 24.08 0.42
N ASP A 138 14.68 23.73 -0.62
CA ASP A 138 14.08 23.24 -1.88
C ASP A 138 13.42 21.87 -1.68
N GLY A 139 12.08 21.86 -1.73
CA GLY A 139 11.25 20.65 -1.61
C GLY A 139 11.22 20.01 -0.22
N VAL A 140 11.72 20.69 0.82
CA VAL A 140 11.73 20.22 2.21
C VAL A 140 11.33 21.31 3.20
N GLY A 141 10.84 20.90 4.37
CA GLY A 141 10.32 21.82 5.37
C GLY A 141 10.11 21.19 6.73
N ARG A 142 9.58 21.99 7.65
CA ARG A 142 9.26 21.63 9.03
C ARG A 142 7.77 21.44 9.19
N VAL A 143 7.38 20.37 9.88
CA VAL A 143 6.00 20.15 10.32
C VAL A 143 5.91 20.42 11.81
N TRP A 144 5.30 21.55 12.16
CA TRP A 144 5.14 22.00 13.53
C TRP A 144 3.97 21.29 14.22
N ILE A 145 4.21 20.71 15.39
CA ILE A 145 3.16 20.13 16.22
C ILE A 145 2.66 21.11 17.30
N ASN A 146 3.51 22.04 17.74
CA ASN A 146 3.21 23.16 18.63
C ASN A 146 4.16 24.32 18.29
N ASP A 147 4.35 25.30 19.18
CA ASP A 147 5.20 26.47 18.91
C ASP A 147 6.70 26.22 19.15
N GLU A 148 7.06 25.11 19.77
CA GLU A 148 8.44 24.77 20.14
C GLU A 148 8.98 23.55 19.39
N GLN A 149 8.11 22.61 19.01
CA GLN A 149 8.48 21.29 18.50
C GLN A 149 7.95 21.02 17.10
N TYR A 150 8.79 20.37 16.29
CA TYR A 150 8.50 20.08 14.89
C TYR A 150 9.28 18.85 14.40
N PHE A 151 8.78 18.23 13.33
CA PHE A 151 9.54 17.31 12.50
C PHE A 151 10.30 18.10 11.43
N ASP A 152 11.62 17.98 11.38
CA ASP A 152 12.46 18.64 10.39
C ASP A 152 12.75 17.74 9.18
N GLY A 153 13.07 18.36 8.04
CA GLY A 153 13.45 17.66 6.81
C GLY A 153 12.30 16.89 6.16
N VAL A 154 11.04 17.27 6.41
CA VAL A 154 9.87 16.62 5.82
C VAL A 154 9.76 17.02 4.33
N PRO A 155 9.85 16.07 3.39
CA PRO A 155 9.69 16.38 1.97
C PRO A 155 8.28 16.90 1.67
N GLU A 156 8.19 17.96 0.87
CA GLU A 156 6.92 18.55 0.44
C GLU A 156 6.04 17.53 -0.26
N VAL A 157 6.65 16.63 -1.05
CA VAL A 157 5.95 15.55 -1.74
C VAL A 157 5.21 14.62 -0.79
N ALA A 158 5.78 14.32 0.39
CA ALA A 158 5.13 13.48 1.40
C ALA A 158 4.05 14.25 2.16
N TRP A 159 4.29 15.55 2.42
CA TRP A 159 3.33 16.42 3.08
C TRP A 159 2.06 16.64 2.23
N GLU A 160 2.23 16.81 0.92
CA GLU A 160 1.14 17.05 -0.02
C GLU A 160 0.55 15.77 -0.63
N PHE A 161 1.09 14.59 -0.31
CA PHE A 161 0.68 13.32 -0.91
C PHE A 161 -0.78 12.98 -0.62
N TYR A 162 -1.59 12.74 -1.66
CA TYR A 162 -2.99 12.34 -1.53
C TYR A 162 -3.19 10.83 -1.65
N ILE A 163 -3.95 10.27 -0.70
CA ILE A 163 -4.54 8.93 -0.82
C ILE A 163 -6.07 9.08 -0.77
N GLY A 164 -6.71 8.95 -1.94
CA GLY A 164 -8.12 9.26 -2.08
C GLY A 164 -8.39 10.74 -1.78
N GLY A 165 -9.22 11.01 -0.76
CA GLY A 165 -9.64 12.36 -0.40
C GLY A 165 -8.86 13.02 0.75
N TYR A 166 -7.79 12.40 1.24
CA TYR A 166 -7.03 12.92 2.38
C TYR A 166 -5.52 12.79 2.19
N GLN A 167 -4.78 13.61 2.94
CA GLN A 167 -3.32 13.62 2.99
C GLN A 167 -2.87 12.91 4.26
N PRO A 168 -2.25 11.71 4.18
CA PRO A 168 -1.98 10.88 5.35
C PRO A 168 -1.10 11.56 6.40
N ALA A 169 -0.04 12.25 5.97
CA ALA A 169 0.86 13.00 6.87
C ALA A 169 0.08 14.04 7.69
N GLN A 170 -0.75 14.85 7.04
CA GLN A 170 -1.55 15.87 7.71
C GLN A 170 -2.64 15.27 8.60
N LYS A 171 -3.34 14.25 8.10
CA LYS A 171 -4.45 13.61 8.80
C LYS A 171 -3.98 12.95 10.10
N TRP A 172 -2.82 12.30 10.10
CA TRP A 172 -2.30 11.59 11.27
C TRP A 172 -2.08 12.52 12.47
N LEU A 173 -1.53 13.71 12.22
CA LEU A 173 -1.35 14.75 13.25
C LEU A 173 -2.69 15.38 13.66
N LYS A 174 -3.56 15.67 12.68
CA LYS A 174 -4.88 16.26 12.94
C LYS A 174 -5.73 15.39 13.88
N ASP A 175 -5.66 14.07 13.73
CA ASP A 175 -6.41 13.12 14.57
C ASP A 175 -5.83 13.00 16.00
N ARG A 176 -4.67 13.62 16.26
CA ARG A 176 -3.95 13.60 17.55
C ARG A 176 -3.87 14.95 18.23
N VAL A 177 -4.55 15.98 17.74
CA VAL A 177 -4.61 17.29 18.40
C VAL A 177 -5.09 17.14 19.85
N GLY A 178 -4.33 17.71 20.79
CA GLY A 178 -4.55 17.63 22.24
C GLY A 178 -3.96 16.39 22.89
N ARG A 179 -3.24 15.52 22.15
CA ARG A 179 -2.57 14.33 22.69
C ARG A 179 -1.06 14.52 22.70
N GLU A 180 -0.42 13.91 23.69
CA GLU A 180 1.03 13.75 23.77
C GLU A 180 1.49 12.62 22.84
N LEU A 181 2.53 12.88 22.03
CA LEU A 181 3.18 11.87 21.21
C LEU A 181 4.27 11.19 22.03
N ASN A 182 4.16 9.87 22.20
CA ASN A 182 5.25 9.09 22.79
C ASN A 182 6.34 8.78 21.74
N PHE A 183 7.41 8.11 22.19
CA PHE A 183 8.52 7.72 21.32
C PHE A 183 8.09 6.85 20.12
N GLU A 184 7.15 5.92 20.32
CA GLU A 184 6.62 5.07 19.25
C GLU A 184 5.80 5.87 18.25
N ASP A 185 4.99 6.82 18.71
CA ASP A 185 4.22 7.74 17.87
C ASP A 185 5.13 8.60 16.99
N ILE A 186 6.20 9.17 17.56
CA ILE A 186 7.20 9.98 16.83
C ILE A 186 7.85 9.12 15.75
N ASN A 187 8.38 7.94 16.11
CA ASN A 187 9.01 7.02 15.16
C ASN A 187 8.02 6.57 14.08
N HIS A 188 6.79 6.26 14.46
CA HIS A 188 5.75 5.84 13.52
C HIS A 188 5.41 6.94 12.53
N TYR A 189 5.30 8.19 12.96
CA TYR A 189 5.10 9.32 12.06
C TYR A 189 6.28 9.50 11.09
N GLN A 190 7.53 9.35 11.57
CA GLN A 190 8.70 9.38 10.69
C GLN A 190 8.66 8.26 9.64
N LYS A 191 8.23 7.04 10.02
CA LYS A 191 8.01 5.93 9.07
C LYS A 191 6.96 6.28 8.02
N ILE A 192 5.86 6.93 8.40
CA ILE A 192 4.84 7.40 7.44
C ILE A 192 5.47 8.35 6.42
N ILE A 193 6.27 9.32 6.85
CA ILE A 193 6.94 10.26 5.93
C ILE A 193 7.86 9.53 4.95
N VAL A 194 8.65 8.55 5.44
CA VAL A 194 9.49 7.71 4.59
C VAL A 194 8.65 6.94 3.57
N ALA A 195 7.58 6.28 4.02
CA ALA A 195 6.72 5.48 3.17
C ALA A 195 6.08 6.32 2.05
N LEU A 196 5.58 7.52 2.36
CA LEU A 196 4.99 8.40 1.34
C LEU A 196 6.02 8.90 0.33
N THR A 197 7.22 9.26 0.80
CA THR A 197 8.32 9.72 -0.06
C THR A 197 8.79 8.63 -1.00
N GLU A 198 9.02 7.42 -0.49
CA GLU A 198 9.47 6.29 -1.29
C GLU A 198 8.37 5.77 -2.23
N THR A 199 7.10 5.81 -1.81
CA THR A 199 5.98 5.48 -2.69
C THR A 199 5.95 6.41 -3.91
N ASP A 200 6.10 7.73 -3.74
CA ASP A 200 6.19 8.66 -4.88
C ASP A 200 7.34 8.30 -5.84
N ARG A 201 8.53 7.97 -5.29
CA ARG A 201 9.68 7.53 -6.09
C ARG A 201 9.37 6.25 -6.87
N LEU A 202 8.81 5.23 -6.22
CA LEU A 202 8.48 3.95 -6.84
C LEU A 202 7.38 4.08 -7.89
N MET A 203 6.38 4.94 -7.67
CA MET A 203 5.34 5.24 -8.65
C MET A 203 5.95 5.77 -9.97
N LYS A 204 6.99 6.60 -9.90
CA LYS A 204 7.73 7.08 -11.07
C LYS A 204 8.52 5.97 -11.76
N GLU A 205 9.09 5.03 -11.00
CA GLU A 205 9.79 3.86 -11.57
C GLU A 205 8.81 2.90 -12.27
N VAL A 206 7.61 2.70 -11.72
CA VAL A 206 6.55 1.92 -12.38
C VAL A 206 6.21 2.51 -13.75
N ASP A 207 6.06 3.82 -13.84
CA ASP A 207 5.76 4.50 -15.12
C ASP A 207 6.89 4.35 -16.14
N LYS A 208 8.15 4.31 -15.72
CA LYS A 208 9.30 4.06 -16.62
C LYS A 208 9.28 2.65 -17.21
N VAL A 209 8.87 1.64 -16.45
CA VAL A 209 8.69 0.27 -16.96
C VAL A 209 7.51 0.23 -17.95
N GLY A 210 6.46 0.97 -17.62
CA GLY A 210 5.24 1.08 -18.39
C GLY A 210 4.29 -0.10 -18.17
N VAL A 211 3.00 0.21 -18.13
CA VAL A 211 1.91 -0.73 -17.78
C VAL A 211 0.99 -1.05 -18.97
N GLU A 212 1.46 -0.83 -20.20
CA GLU A 212 0.68 -0.94 -21.46
C GLU A 212 0.80 -2.28 -22.19
#